data_AF-A0A814K4I8-F1
#
_entry.id   AF-A0A814K4I8-F1
#
_cell.length_a   1.000
_cell.length_b   1.000
_cell.length_c   1.000
_cell.angle_alpha   90.00
_cell.angle_beta   90.00
_cell.angle_gamma   90.00
#
_symmetry.space_group_name_H-M   'P 1'
#
loop_
_entity.id
_entity.type
_entity.pdbx_description
1 polymer ?
#
loop_
_entity_poly.entity_id
_entity_poly.type
_entity_poly.pdbx_seq_one_letter_code
_entity_poly.pdbx_strand_id
1 'polypeptide(L)'
;MFLTIDLNHSAEKCTRKLVRMNIPSGQEMEVCQIILNNCAQKRRYDPFFGLLGQRLCLLKTEYIECFEKAFQDQYDLAHHLENVKLKNVPKFFAYMLVTNSISWSVYTTSSSRIYIKSLFLELVKSLGGFNELNNCLTDPTLTEYFQGLFPRDNPKNTKFSINFFASIGLDGLTNELREFLRTNPTPTPPVPAALSIKEKEDDHENQGHIEALHRELQIQQQNKQDKKNKKNSHHMV
;
A
#
# COMPACT_ATOMS: atom_id res chain seq x y z
N MET A 1 -4.64 -25.62 -13.25
CA MET A 1 -6.11 -25.79 -13.15
C MET A 1 -6.79 -24.59 -13.83
N PHE A 2 -7.75 -24.76 -14.76
CA PHE A 2 -8.44 -23.60 -15.36
C PHE A 2 -9.57 -23.11 -14.45
N LEU A 3 -9.21 -22.30 -13.46
CA LEU A 3 -10.18 -21.62 -12.61
C LEU A 3 -10.63 -20.31 -13.28
N THR A 4 -11.83 -20.30 -13.85
CA THR A 4 -12.43 -19.06 -14.37
C THR A 4 -13.19 -18.35 -13.25
N ILE A 5 -12.65 -17.23 -12.78
CA ILE A 5 -13.35 -16.34 -11.85
C ILE A 5 -14.40 -15.58 -12.67
N ASP A 6 -15.68 -15.88 -12.42
CA ASP A 6 -16.77 -15.15 -13.06
C ASP A 6 -17.04 -13.84 -12.33
N LEU A 7 -16.64 -12.74 -12.97
CA LEU A 7 -16.71 -11.40 -12.41
C LEU A 7 -18.13 -10.80 -12.48
N ASN A 8 -19.10 -11.47 -13.10
CA ASN A 8 -20.50 -11.04 -13.12
C ASN A 8 -21.23 -11.40 -11.81
N HIS A 9 -20.59 -12.20 -10.95
CA HIS A 9 -21.16 -12.64 -9.69
C HIS A 9 -20.57 -11.88 -8.49
N SER A 10 -21.33 -11.80 -7.41
CA SER A 10 -20.82 -11.23 -6.16
C SER A 10 -19.69 -12.08 -5.58
N ALA A 11 -18.78 -11.44 -4.83
CA ALA A 11 -17.66 -12.13 -4.18
C ALA A 11 -18.12 -13.31 -3.31
N GLU A 12 -19.28 -13.19 -2.63
CA GLU A 12 -19.89 -14.28 -1.87
C GLU A 12 -20.28 -15.48 -2.76
N LYS A 13 -20.92 -15.25 -3.90
CA LYS A 13 -21.29 -16.31 -4.84
C LYS A 13 -20.04 -17.01 -5.39
N CYS A 14 -19.01 -16.24 -5.74
CA CYS A 14 -17.73 -16.79 -6.20
C CYS A 14 -17.04 -17.60 -5.10
N THR A 15 -17.00 -17.09 -3.87
CA THR A 15 -16.43 -17.80 -2.71
C THR A 15 -17.14 -19.14 -2.49
N ARG A 16 -18.48 -19.16 -2.46
CA ARG A 16 -19.24 -20.43 -2.33
C ARG A 16 -18.97 -21.41 -3.47
N LYS A 17 -18.79 -20.91 -4.69
CA LYS A 17 -18.43 -21.75 -5.84
C LYS A 17 -17.04 -22.36 -5.66
N LEU A 18 -16.05 -21.58 -5.21
CA LEU A 18 -14.70 -22.06 -4.91
C LEU A 18 -14.70 -23.15 -3.83
N VAL A 19 -15.49 -22.96 -2.77
CA VAL A 19 -15.64 -23.97 -1.71
C VAL A 19 -16.22 -25.28 -2.28
N ARG A 20 -17.22 -25.21 -3.16
CA ARG A 20 -17.83 -26.40 -3.81
C ARG A 20 -16.91 -27.11 -4.79
N MET A 21 -15.90 -26.44 -5.33
CA MET A 21 -14.92 -27.04 -6.23
C MET A 21 -13.95 -28.00 -5.51
N ASN A 22 -13.97 -28.02 -4.17
CA ASN A 22 -13.15 -28.90 -3.34
C ASN A 22 -11.66 -28.84 -3.73
N ILE A 23 -11.11 -27.63 -3.71
CA ILE A 23 -9.71 -27.36 -4.04
C ILE A 23 -8.81 -28.26 -3.16
N PRO A 24 -7.93 -29.08 -3.77
CA PRO A 24 -6.99 -29.91 -3.03
C PRO A 24 -6.08 -29.07 -2.14
N SER A 25 -5.73 -29.60 -0.97
CA SER A 25 -4.76 -28.96 -0.09
C SER A 25 -3.40 -28.82 -0.81
N GLY A 26 -2.81 -27.63 -0.73
CA GLY A 26 -1.59 -27.24 -1.44
C GLY A 26 -1.84 -26.47 -2.74
N GLN A 27 -3.09 -26.36 -3.22
CA GLN A 27 -3.44 -25.56 -4.41
C GLN A 27 -4.00 -24.17 -4.08
N GLU A 28 -4.12 -23.82 -2.80
CA GLU A 28 -4.61 -22.52 -2.35
C GLU A 28 -3.79 -21.36 -2.93
N MET A 29 -2.47 -21.54 -3.04
CA MET A 29 -1.57 -20.56 -3.66
C MET A 29 -1.92 -20.32 -5.13
N GLU A 30 -2.24 -21.36 -5.91
CA GLU A 30 -2.63 -21.22 -7.32
C GLU A 30 -3.91 -20.38 -7.43
N VAL A 31 -4.86 -20.58 -6.51
CA VAL A 31 -6.10 -19.79 -6.44
C VAL A 31 -5.79 -18.32 -6.11
N CYS A 32 -4.96 -18.05 -5.10
CA CYS A 32 -4.54 -16.70 -4.74
C CYS A 32 -3.84 -15.99 -5.92
N GLN A 33 -2.94 -16.69 -6.61
CA GLN A 33 -2.24 -16.16 -7.79
C GLN A 33 -3.19 -15.89 -8.95
N ILE A 34 -4.16 -16.76 -9.21
CA ILE A 34 -5.17 -16.53 -10.25
C ILE A 34 -6.00 -15.28 -9.93
N ILE A 35 -6.45 -15.11 -8.68
CA ILE A 35 -7.18 -13.90 -8.24
C ILE A 35 -6.32 -12.66 -8.46
N LEU A 36 -5.07 -12.69 -8.02
CA LEU A 36 -4.16 -11.55 -8.10
C LEU A 36 -3.81 -11.20 -9.55
N ASN A 37 -3.55 -12.19 -10.41
CA ASN A 37 -3.26 -12.00 -11.82
C ASN A 37 -4.46 -11.40 -12.56
N ASN A 38 -5.67 -11.89 -12.29
CA ASN A 38 -6.90 -11.31 -12.84
C ASN A 38 -7.09 -9.86 -12.38
N CYS A 39 -6.80 -9.55 -11.12
CA CYS A 39 -6.81 -8.17 -10.62
C CYS A 39 -5.79 -7.29 -11.35
N ALA A 40 -4.57 -7.79 -11.52
CA ALA A 40 -3.45 -7.06 -12.12
C ALA A 40 -3.67 -6.74 -13.61
N GLN A 41 -4.37 -7.59 -14.35
CA GLN A 41 -4.64 -7.41 -15.79
C GLN A 41 -5.80 -6.43 -16.08
N LYS A 42 -6.58 -6.04 -15.08
CA LYS A 42 -7.73 -5.15 -15.28
C LYS A 42 -7.28 -3.73 -15.59
N ARG A 43 -8.01 -3.05 -16.49
CA ARG A 43 -7.76 -1.62 -16.80
C ARG A 43 -7.98 -0.70 -15.59
N ARG A 44 -8.92 -1.06 -14.71
CA ARG A 44 -9.24 -0.35 -13.47
C ARG A 44 -9.40 -1.34 -12.34
N TYR A 45 -8.96 -0.96 -11.15
CA TYR A 45 -9.15 -1.77 -9.95
C TYR A 45 -10.64 -1.99 -9.67
N ASP A 46 -10.98 -3.24 -9.38
CA ASP A 46 -12.32 -3.66 -9.01
C ASP A 46 -12.30 -4.14 -7.54
N PRO A 47 -13.04 -3.49 -6.63
CA PRO A 47 -13.11 -3.89 -5.22
C PRO A 47 -13.57 -5.34 -5.01
N PHE A 48 -14.21 -5.96 -6.01
CA PHE A 48 -14.54 -7.38 -6.00
C PHE A 48 -13.35 -8.26 -5.60
N PHE A 49 -12.14 -7.97 -6.09
CA PHE A 49 -10.96 -8.80 -5.82
C PHE A 49 -10.57 -8.76 -4.34
N GLY A 50 -10.48 -7.57 -3.73
CA GLY A 50 -10.20 -7.44 -2.30
C GLY A 50 -11.27 -8.14 -1.45
N LEU A 51 -12.54 -7.96 -1.78
CA LEU A 51 -13.67 -8.62 -1.11
C LEU A 51 -13.67 -10.14 -1.24
N LEU A 52 -13.14 -10.67 -2.35
CA LEU A 52 -12.97 -12.11 -2.57
C LEU A 52 -11.79 -12.63 -1.75
N GLY A 53 -10.66 -11.93 -1.77
CA GLY A 53 -9.47 -12.26 -0.96
C GLY A 53 -9.80 -12.30 0.53
N GLN A 54 -10.43 -11.26 1.06
CA GLN A 54 -10.89 -11.20 2.46
C GLN A 54 -11.76 -12.41 2.83
N ARG A 55 -12.75 -12.74 1.98
CA ARG A 55 -13.64 -13.88 2.24
C ARG A 55 -12.89 -15.21 2.29
N LEU A 56 -11.87 -15.39 1.43
CA LEU A 56 -11.04 -16.59 1.45
C LEU A 56 -10.20 -16.66 2.74
N CYS A 57 -9.60 -15.56 3.16
CA CYS A 57 -8.87 -15.48 4.44
C CYS A 57 -9.75 -15.83 5.64
N LEU A 58 -11.03 -15.44 5.62
CA LEU A 58 -11.99 -15.78 6.69
C LEU A 58 -12.41 -17.25 6.70
N LEU A 59 -12.20 -17.99 5.61
CA LEU A 59 -12.56 -19.41 5.52
C LEU A 59 -11.47 -20.33 6.05
N LYS A 60 -10.21 -20.03 5.74
CA LYS A 60 -9.05 -20.89 5.97
C LYS A 60 -7.79 -20.05 6.14
N THR A 61 -6.99 -20.37 7.17
CA THR A 61 -5.74 -19.65 7.47
C THR A 61 -4.68 -19.86 6.39
N GLU A 62 -4.74 -20.96 5.65
CA GLU A 62 -3.86 -21.26 4.52
C GLU A 62 -3.93 -20.18 3.42
N TYR A 63 -5.10 -19.55 3.23
CA TYR A 63 -5.22 -18.43 2.28
C TYR A 63 -4.51 -17.17 2.78
N ILE A 64 -4.48 -16.94 4.10
CA ILE A 64 -3.74 -15.82 4.70
C ILE A 64 -2.26 -15.97 4.37
N GLU A 65 -1.67 -17.12 4.71
CA GLU A 65 -0.27 -17.43 4.41
C GLU A 65 0.04 -17.31 2.91
N CYS A 66 -0.87 -17.80 2.05
CA CYS A 66 -0.70 -17.69 0.61
C CYS A 66 -0.72 -16.23 0.12
N PHE A 67 -1.63 -15.39 0.64
CA PHE A 67 -1.66 -13.97 0.26
C PHE A 67 -0.50 -13.17 0.84
N GLU A 68 -0.04 -13.50 2.05
CA GLU A 68 1.16 -12.89 2.65
C GLU A 68 2.41 -13.23 1.83
N LYS A 69 2.56 -14.49 1.42
CA LYS A 69 3.65 -14.89 0.53
C LYS A 69 3.53 -14.21 -0.85
N ALA A 70 2.32 -14.13 -1.41
CA ALA A 70 2.09 -13.40 -2.66
C ALA A 70 2.43 -11.91 -2.51
N PHE A 71 2.16 -11.29 -1.36
CA PHE A 71 2.60 -9.91 -1.07
C PHE A 71 4.12 -9.80 -1.16
N GLN A 72 4.87 -10.68 -0.48
CA GLN A 72 6.34 -10.68 -0.54
C GLN A 72 6.85 -10.81 -1.98
N ASP A 73 6.29 -11.74 -2.74
CA ASP A 73 6.73 -11.97 -4.11
C ASP A 73 6.47 -10.74 -5.00
N GLN A 74 5.34 -10.05 -4.82
CA GLN A 74 5.07 -8.79 -5.53
C GLN A 74 5.96 -7.65 -5.04
N TYR A 75 6.29 -7.64 -3.75
CA TYR A 75 7.15 -6.64 -3.13
C TYR A 75 8.58 -6.70 -3.69
N ASP A 76 9.14 -7.91 -3.80
CA ASP A 76 10.48 -8.15 -4.33
C ASP A 76 10.54 -7.92 -5.85
N LEU A 77 9.54 -8.40 -6.59
CA LEU A 77 9.49 -8.31 -8.06
C LEU A 77 8.94 -6.98 -8.58
N ALA A 78 8.60 -6.03 -7.71
CA ALA A 78 7.91 -4.80 -8.09
C ALA A 78 8.63 -3.97 -9.16
N HIS A 79 9.95 -4.03 -9.23
CA HIS A 79 10.75 -3.33 -10.22
C HIS A 79 10.65 -3.92 -11.64
N HIS A 80 10.16 -5.17 -11.75
CA HIS A 80 9.91 -5.87 -13.02
C HIS A 80 8.43 -5.90 -13.39
N LEU A 81 7.54 -5.34 -12.56
CA LEU A 81 6.12 -5.31 -12.85
C LEU A 81 5.80 -4.23 -13.89
N GLU A 82 4.99 -4.59 -14.88
CA GLU A 82 4.43 -3.64 -15.84
C GLU A 82 3.59 -2.56 -15.14
N ASN A 83 3.59 -1.35 -15.71
CA ASN A 83 2.89 -0.16 -15.17
C ASN A 83 1.41 -0.40 -14.82
N VAL A 84 0.70 -1.28 -15.53
CA VAL A 84 -0.70 -1.62 -15.23
C VAL A 84 -0.83 -2.45 -13.95
N LYS A 85 0.08 -3.41 -13.74
CA LYS A 85 0.08 -4.28 -12.54
C LYS A 85 0.35 -3.45 -11.28
N LEU A 86 1.26 -2.46 -11.38
CA LEU A 86 1.57 -1.52 -10.30
C LEU A 86 0.44 -0.56 -9.93
N LYS A 87 -0.67 -0.51 -10.70
CA LYS A 87 -1.86 0.30 -10.37
C LYS A 87 -2.90 -0.46 -9.56
N ASN A 88 -3.05 -1.76 -9.78
CA ASN A 88 -4.13 -2.55 -9.17
C ASN A 88 -3.64 -3.43 -8.03
N VAL A 89 -2.45 -4.03 -8.15
CA VAL A 89 -1.91 -4.95 -7.14
C VAL A 89 -1.72 -4.24 -5.79
N PRO A 90 -1.13 -3.03 -5.71
CA PRO A 90 -1.04 -2.32 -4.44
C PRO A 90 -2.41 -1.99 -3.83
N LYS A 91 -3.45 -1.81 -4.65
CA LYS A 91 -4.82 -1.55 -4.17
C LYS A 91 -5.49 -2.77 -3.58
N PHE A 92 -5.26 -3.92 -4.20
CA PHE A 92 -5.67 -5.19 -3.64
C PHE A 92 -5.04 -5.38 -2.25
N PHE A 93 -3.72 -5.23 -2.13
CA PHE A 93 -3.04 -5.45 -0.86
C PHE A 93 -3.29 -4.36 0.19
N ALA A 94 -3.46 -3.10 -0.22
CA ALA A 94 -3.93 -2.05 0.69
C ALA A 94 -5.28 -2.43 1.32
N TYR A 95 -6.23 -2.94 0.52
CA TYR A 95 -7.51 -3.43 1.04
C TYR A 95 -7.33 -4.61 2.00
N MET A 96 -6.48 -5.58 1.67
CA MET A 96 -6.23 -6.75 2.52
C MET A 96 -5.63 -6.35 3.88
N LEU A 97 -4.70 -5.40 3.91
CA LEU A 97 -4.08 -4.87 5.14
C LEU A 97 -5.10 -4.10 5.98
N VAL A 98 -5.85 -3.18 5.38
CA VAL A 98 -6.83 -2.34 6.08
C VAL A 98 -7.98 -3.16 6.68
N THR A 99 -8.34 -4.27 6.03
CA THR A 99 -9.37 -5.18 6.54
C THR A 99 -8.84 -6.25 7.50
N ASN A 100 -7.55 -6.21 7.86
CA ASN A 100 -6.87 -7.23 8.66
C ASN A 100 -7.02 -8.65 8.09
N SER A 101 -7.10 -8.76 6.76
CA SER A 101 -7.15 -10.06 6.06
C SER A 101 -5.77 -10.69 5.93
N ILE A 102 -4.72 -9.87 6.02
CA ILE A 102 -3.32 -10.28 6.12
C ILE A 102 -2.63 -9.42 7.19
N SER A 103 -1.54 -9.93 7.76
CA SER A 103 -0.79 -9.23 8.80
C SER A 103 0.06 -8.09 8.24
N TRP A 104 0.26 -7.04 9.03
CA TRP A 104 1.24 -5.98 8.75
C TRP A 104 2.69 -6.48 8.88
N SER A 105 2.91 -7.69 9.40
CA SER A 105 4.24 -8.33 9.42
C SER A 105 4.81 -8.64 8.03
N VAL A 106 4.01 -8.47 6.97
CA VAL A 106 4.48 -8.59 5.58
C VAL A 106 5.46 -7.50 5.14
N TYR A 107 5.70 -6.47 5.93
CA TYR A 107 6.78 -5.53 5.62
C TYR A 107 8.14 -6.14 6.00
N THR A 108 9.02 -6.30 5.01
CA THR A 108 10.39 -6.83 5.20
C THR A 108 11.44 -5.74 5.00
N THR A 109 12.70 -6.05 5.33
CA THR A 109 13.81 -5.10 5.39
C THR A 109 14.27 -4.52 4.04
N SER A 110 13.93 -5.14 2.90
CA SER A 110 14.34 -4.69 1.56
C SER A 110 13.17 -4.09 0.78
N SER A 111 12.96 -2.78 0.90
CA SER A 111 11.78 -2.12 0.32
C SER A 111 11.95 -1.68 -1.13
N SER A 112 11.15 -2.23 -2.05
CA SER A 112 11.01 -1.65 -3.39
C SER A 112 10.29 -0.29 -3.32
N ARG A 113 11.03 0.79 -3.62
CA ARG A 113 10.52 2.19 -3.61
C ARG A 113 9.25 2.37 -4.44
N ILE A 114 9.21 1.76 -5.62
CA ILE A 114 8.09 1.89 -6.56
C ILE A 114 6.83 1.28 -5.95
N TYR A 115 6.97 0.11 -5.33
CA TYR A 115 5.86 -0.57 -4.67
C TYR A 115 5.37 0.18 -3.44
N ILE A 116 6.29 0.59 -2.57
CA ILE A 116 5.96 1.34 -1.35
C ILE A 116 5.23 2.64 -1.70
N LYS A 117 5.71 3.38 -2.71
CA LYS A 117 5.02 4.59 -3.19
C LYS A 117 3.57 4.29 -3.54
N SER A 118 3.34 3.31 -4.42
CA SER A 118 1.98 2.97 -4.86
C SER A 118 1.10 2.43 -3.73
N LEU A 119 1.66 1.60 -2.83
CA LEU A 119 0.95 1.00 -1.71
C LEU A 119 0.56 2.03 -0.66
N PHE A 120 1.49 2.88 -0.21
CA PHE A 120 1.23 3.87 0.84
C PHE A 120 0.25 4.95 0.38
N LEU A 121 0.36 5.39 -0.88
CA LEU A 121 -0.63 6.32 -1.44
C LEU A 121 -2.03 5.73 -1.46
N GLU A 122 -2.17 4.41 -1.68
CA GLU A 122 -3.48 3.76 -1.61
C GLU A 122 -3.94 3.49 -0.17
N LEU A 123 -3.03 3.17 0.75
CA LEU A 123 -3.35 3.00 2.16
C LEU A 123 -3.96 4.26 2.76
N VAL A 124 -3.41 5.44 2.45
CA VAL A 124 -3.98 6.74 2.87
C VAL A 124 -5.44 6.87 2.41
N LYS A 125 -5.77 6.45 1.19
CA LYS A 125 -7.15 6.51 0.68
C LYS A 125 -8.05 5.47 1.35
N SER A 126 -7.55 4.24 1.48
CA SER A 126 -8.32 3.10 1.99
C SER A 126 -8.65 3.24 3.48
N LEU A 127 -7.72 3.81 4.27
CA LEU A 127 -7.91 4.09 5.69
C LEU A 127 -8.77 5.34 5.95
N GLY A 128 -9.05 6.15 4.92
CA GLY A 128 -9.89 7.35 5.05
C GLY A 128 -9.12 8.65 5.33
N GLY A 129 -7.79 8.61 5.37
CA GLY A 129 -6.94 9.79 5.40
C GLY A 129 -5.52 9.53 5.94
N PHE A 130 -4.70 10.58 5.87
CA PHE A 130 -3.31 10.57 6.34
C PHE A 130 -3.20 10.27 7.84
N ASN A 131 -4.07 10.86 8.67
CA ASN A 131 -4.02 10.71 10.13
C ASN A 131 -4.23 9.25 10.56
N GLU A 132 -5.13 8.53 9.89
CA GLU A 132 -5.40 7.12 10.21
C GLU A 132 -4.21 6.23 9.87
N LEU A 133 -3.55 6.50 8.73
CA LEU A 133 -2.29 5.83 8.41
C LEU A 133 -1.22 6.14 9.46
N ASN A 134 -1.06 7.41 9.85
CA ASN A 134 -0.09 7.78 10.86
C ASN A 134 -0.34 7.05 12.19
N ASN A 135 -1.58 7.01 12.66
CA ASN A 135 -1.96 6.29 13.88
C ASN A 135 -1.56 4.80 13.82
N CYS A 136 -1.81 4.15 12.68
CA CYS A 136 -1.44 2.75 12.45
C CYS A 136 0.08 2.54 12.47
N LEU A 137 0.86 3.43 11.83
CA LEU A 137 2.31 3.33 11.79
C LEU A 137 2.97 3.65 13.13
N THR A 138 2.33 4.45 13.97
CA THR A 138 2.79 4.79 15.33
C THR A 138 2.28 3.82 16.40
N ASP A 139 1.46 2.82 16.03
CA ASP A 139 0.97 1.82 16.96
C ASP A 139 2.17 1.02 17.53
N PRO A 140 2.39 0.99 18.86
CA PRO A 140 3.49 0.26 19.46
C PRO A 140 3.53 -1.23 19.09
N THR A 141 2.38 -1.83 18.81
CA THR A 141 2.28 -3.26 18.44
C THR A 141 2.69 -3.53 17.00
N LEU A 142 2.67 -2.52 16.12
CA LEU A 142 3.01 -2.66 14.70
C LEU A 142 4.36 -2.02 14.34
N THR A 143 4.87 -1.15 15.22
CA THR A 143 6.10 -0.38 14.99
C THR A 143 7.30 -1.25 14.61
N GLU A 144 7.40 -2.48 15.14
CA GLU A 144 8.47 -3.42 14.80
C GLU A 144 8.51 -3.80 13.31
N TYR A 145 7.35 -3.91 12.66
CA TYR A 145 7.25 -4.29 11.25
C TYR A 145 7.65 -3.16 10.31
N PHE A 146 7.65 -1.91 10.80
CA PHE A 146 7.97 -0.74 9.98
C PHE A 146 9.42 -0.25 10.14
N GLN A 147 10.26 -0.97 10.90
CA GLN A 147 11.67 -0.57 11.11
C GLN A 147 12.46 -0.44 9.81
N GLY A 148 12.20 -1.31 8.81
CA GLY A 148 12.82 -1.20 7.49
C GLY A 148 12.40 0.05 6.71
N LEU A 149 11.19 0.55 6.95
CA LEU A 149 10.64 1.76 6.30
C LEU A 149 11.05 3.04 7.02
N PHE A 150 11.16 2.99 8.35
CA PHE A 150 11.57 4.12 9.20
C PHE A 150 12.87 3.81 9.97
N PRO A 151 14.00 3.66 9.25
CA PRO A 151 15.28 3.28 9.84
C PRO A 151 15.83 4.36 10.78
N ARG A 152 16.28 3.93 11.97
CA ARG A 152 17.00 4.74 12.97
C ARG A 152 18.43 4.24 13.23
N ASP A 153 18.92 3.34 12.37
CA ASP A 153 20.22 2.68 12.45
C ASP A 153 21.36 3.58 11.95
N ASN A 154 21.21 4.12 10.74
CA ASN A 154 22.21 4.89 10.03
C ASN A 154 21.61 6.22 9.58
N PRO A 155 22.22 7.37 9.94
CA PRO A 155 21.77 8.69 9.52
C PRO A 155 21.59 8.83 8.00
N LYS A 156 22.35 8.09 7.18
CA LYS A 156 22.13 8.04 5.72
C LYS A 156 20.80 7.38 5.35
N ASN A 157 20.49 6.23 5.95
CA ASN A 157 19.24 5.51 5.74
C ASN A 157 18.05 6.32 6.24
N THR A 158 18.18 6.94 7.41
CA THR A 158 17.15 7.84 7.98
C THR A 158 16.87 9.02 7.05
N LYS A 159 17.90 9.72 6.55
CA LYS A 159 17.74 10.82 5.59
C LYS A 159 17.09 10.34 4.29
N PHE A 160 17.47 9.16 3.80
CA PHE A 160 16.89 8.58 2.60
C PHE A 160 15.38 8.32 2.78
N SER A 161 14.97 7.72 3.90
CA SER A 161 13.55 7.50 4.21
C SER A 161 12.76 8.82 4.30
N ILE A 162 13.29 9.83 5.02
CA ILE A 162 12.69 11.17 5.09
C ILE A 162 12.48 11.77 3.69
N ASN A 163 13.51 11.72 2.85
CA ASN A 163 13.45 12.28 1.50
C ASN A 163 12.47 11.51 0.60
N PHE A 164 12.42 10.19 0.73
CA PHE A 164 11.51 9.34 -0.03
C PHE A 164 10.04 9.64 0.32
N PHE A 165 9.68 9.64 1.62
CA PHE A 165 8.30 9.96 2.03
C PHE A 165 7.92 11.41 1.71
N ALA A 166 8.87 12.34 1.77
CA ALA A 166 8.64 13.71 1.31
C ALA A 166 8.36 13.80 -0.19
N SER A 167 9.10 13.07 -1.04
CA SER A 167 8.92 13.12 -2.50
C SER A 167 7.59 12.53 -2.98
N ILE A 168 6.96 11.67 -2.18
CA ILE A 168 5.64 11.11 -2.45
C ILE A 168 4.50 11.85 -1.74
N GLY A 169 4.80 12.95 -1.02
CA GLY A 169 3.81 13.79 -0.34
C GLY A 169 3.29 13.23 0.99
N LEU A 170 4.02 12.32 1.62
CA LEU A 170 3.71 11.69 2.92
C LEU A 170 4.74 12.08 3.99
N ASP A 171 5.22 13.30 3.92
CA ASP A 171 6.37 13.78 4.66
C ASP A 171 6.13 13.78 6.19
N GLY A 172 4.90 14.02 6.63
CA GLY A 172 4.50 13.98 8.03
C GLY A 172 4.67 12.61 8.71
N LEU A 173 4.74 11.50 7.96
CA LEU A 173 4.99 10.16 8.54
C LEU A 173 6.41 10.04 9.12
N THR A 174 7.31 10.96 8.74
CA THR A 174 8.72 10.92 9.12
C THR A 174 9.10 11.94 10.20
N ASN A 175 8.11 12.54 10.88
CA ASN A 175 8.35 13.55 11.91
C ASN A 175 9.25 13.04 13.05
N GLU A 176 9.04 11.80 13.50
CA GLU A 176 9.89 11.18 14.54
C GLU A 176 11.33 10.96 14.05
N LEU A 177 11.53 10.64 12.77
CA LEU A 177 12.86 10.49 12.18
C LEU A 177 13.60 11.82 12.09
N ARG A 178 12.88 12.90 11.76
CA ARG A 178 13.43 14.26 11.73
C ARG A 178 13.91 14.68 13.12
N GLU A 179 13.10 14.40 14.14
CA GLU A 179 13.46 14.68 15.53
C GLU A 179 14.63 13.81 16.02
N PHE A 180 14.68 12.54 15.62
CA PHE A 180 15.81 11.65 15.90
C PHE A 180 17.13 12.17 15.31
N LEU A 181 17.13 12.70 14.08
CA LEU A 181 18.31 13.32 13.47
C LEU A 181 18.73 14.64 14.13
N ARG A 182 17.75 15.40 14.65
CA ARG A 182 18.01 16.67 15.34
C ARG A 182 18.69 16.45 16.70
N THR A 183 18.26 15.40 17.40
CA THR A 183 18.78 15.03 18.74
C THR A 183 20.10 14.25 18.67
N ASN A 184 20.35 13.52 17.57
CA ASN A 184 21.60 12.82 17.30
C ASN A 184 22.31 13.39 16.06
N PRO A 185 22.83 14.63 16.12
CA PRO A 185 23.52 15.23 14.98
C PRO A 185 24.82 14.47 14.67
N THR A 186 24.89 13.86 13.49
CA THR A 186 26.14 13.25 13.00
C THR A 186 27.25 14.29 12.85
N PRO A 187 28.51 13.95 13.19
CA PRO A 187 29.66 14.73 12.75
C PRO A 187 29.72 14.67 11.22
N THR A 188 29.63 15.81 10.56
CA THR A 188 29.84 15.91 9.11
C THR A 188 31.32 15.64 8.78
N PRO A 189 31.67 14.61 7.99
CA PRO A 189 32.95 14.64 7.30
C PRO A 189 32.91 15.79 6.27
N PRO A 190 34.00 16.55 6.08
CA PRO A 190 34.08 17.58 5.05
C PRO A 190 33.86 16.91 3.68
N VAL A 191 32.89 17.43 2.92
CA VAL A 191 32.48 16.89 1.62
C VAL A 191 33.51 17.27 0.54
N PRO A 192 34.17 16.31 -0.16
CA PRO A 192 34.76 16.60 -1.45
C PRO A 192 33.64 16.64 -2.50
N ALA A 193 33.55 17.77 -3.22
CA ALA A 193 32.59 18.00 -4.27
C ALA A 193 32.88 17.14 -5.51
N ALA A 194 32.35 15.92 -5.58
CA ALA A 194 31.97 15.22 -6.81
C ALA A 194 31.46 13.83 -6.47
N LEU A 195 30.19 13.55 -6.79
CA LEU A 195 29.67 12.26 -7.26
C LEU A 195 28.19 12.43 -7.57
N SER A 196 27.92 13.03 -8.73
CA SER A 196 26.60 13.03 -9.36
C SER A 196 26.38 11.67 -10.02
N ILE A 197 25.61 10.79 -9.40
CA ILE A 197 25.06 9.62 -10.10
C ILE A 197 23.78 10.08 -10.80
N LYS A 198 23.83 10.10 -12.14
CA LYS A 198 22.66 10.25 -13.02
C LYS A 198 21.86 8.94 -12.98
N GLU A 199 20.67 8.95 -12.39
CA GLU A 199 19.64 7.95 -12.68
C GLU A 199 18.70 8.54 -13.74
N LYS A 200 18.55 7.84 -14.87
CA LYS A 200 17.77 8.28 -16.03
C LYS A 200 16.26 8.07 -15.80
N GLU A 201 15.57 9.16 -16.10
CA GLU A 201 14.15 9.39 -16.42
C GLU A 201 13.34 8.18 -16.94
N ASP A 202 12.21 7.93 -16.26
CA ASP A 202 10.92 7.48 -16.83
C ASP A 202 9.75 8.14 -16.04
N ASP A 203 9.92 9.43 -15.69
CA ASP A 203 9.04 10.17 -14.75
C ASP A 203 7.81 10.84 -15.42
N HIS A 204 7.73 10.86 -16.75
CA HIS A 204 6.73 11.69 -17.44
C HIS A 204 5.28 11.18 -17.33
N GLU A 205 5.03 9.88 -17.24
CA GLU A 205 3.66 9.36 -17.12
C GLU A 205 3.13 9.33 -15.68
N ASN A 206 4.02 9.28 -14.68
CA ASN A 206 3.62 9.08 -13.29
C ASN A 206 3.32 10.40 -12.56
N GLN A 207 3.93 11.51 -13.01
CA GLN A 207 3.66 12.85 -12.48
C GLN A 207 2.18 13.26 -12.67
N GLY A 208 1.60 12.95 -13.82
CA GLY A 208 0.19 13.23 -14.10
C GLY A 208 -0.78 12.47 -13.19
N HIS A 209 -0.43 11.25 -12.77
CA HIS A 209 -1.24 10.50 -11.81
C HIS A 209 -1.17 11.08 -10.40
N ILE A 210 0.01 11.55 -9.99
CA ILE A 210 0.23 12.19 -8.68
C ILE A 210 -0.53 13.51 -8.59
N GLU A 211 -0.46 14.33 -9.64
CA GLU A 211 -1.20 15.60 -9.68
C GLU A 211 -2.71 15.40 -9.72
N ALA A 212 -3.20 14.38 -10.43
CA ALA A 212 -4.62 14.04 -10.44
C ALA A 212 -5.08 13.60 -9.03
N LEU A 213 -4.25 12.80 -8.35
CA LEU A 213 -4.55 12.29 -7.02
C LEU A 213 -4.54 13.40 -5.95
N HIS A 214 -3.57 14.30 -6.04
CA HIS A 214 -3.48 15.46 -5.15
C HIS A 214 -4.71 16.37 -5.31
N ARG A 215 -5.15 16.60 -6.56
CA ARG A 215 -6.37 17.36 -6.85
C ARG A 215 -7.62 16.65 -6.29
N GLU A 216 -7.74 15.34 -6.47
CA GLU A 216 -8.87 14.57 -5.92
C GLU A 216 -8.91 14.60 -4.38
N LEU A 217 -7.76 14.49 -3.71
CA LEU A 217 -7.66 14.58 -2.25
C LEU A 217 -8.06 15.97 -1.74
N GLN A 218 -7.63 17.04 -2.40
CA GLN A 218 -8.03 18.41 -2.06
C GLN A 218 -9.55 18.61 -2.22
N ILE A 219 -10.13 18.12 -3.32
CA ILE A 219 -11.57 18.19 -3.58
C ILE A 219 -12.36 17.41 -2.51
N GLN A 220 -11.89 16.24 -2.09
CA GLN A 220 -12.55 15.46 -1.04
C GLN A 220 -12.50 16.14 0.34
N GLN A 221 -11.38 16.79 0.66
CA GLN A 221 -11.24 17.57 1.90
C GLN A 221 -12.18 18.77 1.91
N GLN A 222 -12.25 19.50 0.80
CA GLN A 222 -13.12 20.68 0.66
C GLN A 222 -14.61 20.30 0.76
N ASN A 223 -15.01 19.22 0.08
CA ASN A 223 -16.38 18.68 0.17
C ASN A 223 -16.76 18.18 1.57
N LYS A 224 -15.82 17.63 2.35
CA LYS A 224 -16.04 17.25 3.75
C LYS A 224 -16.24 18.49 4.64
N GLN A 225 -15.50 19.56 4.37
CA GLN A 225 -15.60 20.83 5.10
C GLN A 225 -16.94 21.53 4.84
N ASP A 226 -17.37 21.57 3.57
CA ASP A 226 -18.64 22.19 3.17
C ASP A 226 -19.86 21.45 3.73
N LYS A 227 -19.81 20.12 3.79
CA LYS A 227 -20.86 19.32 4.45
C LYS A 227 -20.93 19.57 5.97
N LYS A 228 -19.78 19.83 6.61
CA LYS A 228 -19.71 20.15 8.04
C LYS A 228 -20.28 21.54 8.33
N ASN A 229 -19.99 22.51 7.46
CA ASN A 229 -20.54 23.87 7.55
C ASN A 229 -22.05 23.92 7.29
N LYS A 230 -22.56 23.16 6.31
CA LYS A 230 -24.01 23.06 6.07
C LYS A 230 -24.78 22.40 7.20
N LYS A 231 -24.21 21.38 7.86
CA LYS A 231 -24.83 20.74 9.04
C LYS A 231 -24.91 21.67 10.25
N ASN A 232 -23.87 22.49 10.48
CA ASN A 232 -23.86 23.45 11.57
C ASN A 232 -24.83 24.63 11.34
N SER A 233 -25.08 25.00 10.07
CA SER A 233 -26.03 26.07 9.75
C SER A 233 -27.50 25.67 9.87
N HIS A 234 -27.82 24.37 9.92
CA HIS A 234 -29.21 23.86 10.05
C HIS A 234 -29.61 23.57 11.50
N HIS A 235 -28.75 23.88 12.47
CA HIS A 235 -29.02 23.72 13.91
C HIS A 235 -29.09 25.06 14.66
N MET A 236 -29.08 26.18 13.92
CA MET A 236 -29.17 27.55 14.45
C MET A 236 -30.38 28.33 13.89
N VAL A 237 -31.39 27.63 13.37
CA VAL A 237 -32.71 28.20 13.03
C VAL A 237 -33.78 27.36 13.73
#